data_AF-A0A208XHR0-F1
#
_entry.id   AF-A0A208XHR0-F1
#
_cell.length_a   1.000
_cell.length_b   1.000
_cell.length_c   1.000
_cell.angle_alpha   90.00
_cell.angle_beta   90.00
_cell.angle_gamma   90.00
#
_symmetry.space_group_name_H-M   'P 1'
#
loop_
_entity.id
_entity.type
_entity.pdbx_description
1 polymer ?
#
loop_
_entity_poly.entity_id
_entity_poly.type
_entity_poly.pdbx_seq_one_letter_code
_entity_poly.pdbx_strand_id
1 'polypeptide(L)'
;MDVLIAAAARALAALKAEGGMPSIMGWVEAYRLFSKEVVVTMPLEQYALALAQLVPIQFIGTSDTEYYGGMIPRIFNLILEKNYDEATRLYWQLTPARKARAAANAYSSQTQFLNRMLWKFEGWLNGFNGGPVRQPTMRINENTMNSLRQALVKSGITPTDAPNGDFFVGRHPA
;
A
#
# COMPACT_ATOMS: atom_id res chain seq x y z
N MET A 1 7.39 -11.31 33.37
CA MET A 1 7.55 -11.50 31.91
C MET A 1 8.48 -10.42 31.36
N ASP A 2 9.58 -10.10 32.07
CA ASP A 2 10.09 -8.71 32.07
C ASP A 2 11.57 -8.53 31.70
N VAL A 3 12.37 -9.59 31.61
CA VAL A 3 13.81 -9.42 31.33
C VAL A 3 14.17 -9.78 29.88
N LEU A 4 13.51 -10.79 29.30
CA LEU A 4 13.75 -11.21 27.91
C LEU A 4 13.16 -10.24 26.86
N ILE A 5 11.99 -9.65 27.14
CA ILE A 5 11.39 -8.64 26.25
C ILE A 5 12.19 -7.33 26.32
N ALA A 6 12.61 -6.90 27.51
CA ALA A 6 13.42 -5.69 27.68
C ALA A 6 14.79 -5.78 27.00
N ALA A 7 15.41 -6.98 26.99
CA ALA A 7 16.66 -7.22 26.27
C ALA A 7 16.48 -7.22 24.74
N ALA A 8 15.38 -7.80 24.23
CA ALA A 8 15.06 -7.77 22.80
C ALA A 8 14.68 -6.37 22.30
N ALA A 9 13.97 -5.58 23.12
CA ALA A 9 13.52 -4.22 22.77
C ALA A 9 14.68 -3.24 22.47
N ARG A 10 15.84 -3.39 23.12
CA ARG A 10 16.98 -2.47 22.93
C ARG A 10 17.61 -2.48 21.53
N ALA A 11 17.38 -3.54 20.74
CA ALA A 11 17.85 -3.63 19.36
C ALA A 11 16.73 -3.41 18.32
N LEU A 12 15.48 -3.26 18.76
CA LEU A 12 14.33 -3.10 17.88
C LEU A 12 14.07 -1.61 17.64
N ALA A 13 14.14 -1.20 16.38
CA ALA A 13 13.86 0.20 15.99
C ALA A 13 12.38 0.44 15.66
N ALA A 14 11.70 -0.58 15.10
CA ALA A 14 10.35 -0.42 14.59
C ALA A 14 9.55 -1.74 14.55
N LEU A 15 8.22 -1.60 14.62
CA LEU A 15 7.24 -2.65 14.42
C LEU A 15 6.30 -2.25 13.28
N LYS A 16 6.30 -3.05 12.22
CA LYS A 16 5.29 -3.00 11.15
C LYS A 16 4.12 -3.89 11.57
N ALA A 17 3.07 -3.29 12.12
CA ALA A 17 1.98 -4.00 12.76
C ALA A 17 0.76 -4.15 11.82
N GLU A 18 0.57 -5.36 11.30
CA GLU A 18 -0.59 -5.78 10.47
C GLU A 18 -1.38 -6.94 11.09
N GLY A 19 -1.08 -7.32 12.34
CA GLY A 19 -1.71 -8.46 12.99
C GLY A 19 -3.22 -8.27 13.18
N GLY A 20 -4.01 -9.30 12.87
CA GLY A 20 -5.45 -9.31 13.08
C GLY A 20 -6.29 -8.68 11.97
N MET A 21 -5.68 -8.37 10.81
CA MET A 21 -6.40 -7.88 9.64
C MET A 21 -7.60 -8.77 9.26
N PRO A 22 -8.75 -8.18 8.86
CA PRO A 22 -8.98 -6.75 8.59
C PRO A 22 -9.30 -5.90 9.83
N SER A 23 -9.25 -6.45 11.05
CA SER A 23 -9.41 -5.67 12.28
C SER A 23 -8.19 -4.79 12.53
N ILE A 24 -8.42 -3.57 13.03
CA ILE A 24 -7.36 -2.64 13.45
C ILE A 24 -6.88 -2.89 14.89
N MET A 25 -7.56 -3.75 15.66
CA MET A 25 -7.31 -3.87 17.10
C MET A 25 -5.89 -4.38 17.40
N GLY A 26 -5.36 -5.31 16.60
CA GLY A 26 -3.98 -5.79 16.78
C GLY A 26 -2.95 -4.67 16.62
N TRP A 27 -3.18 -3.73 15.70
CA TRP A 27 -2.34 -2.53 15.60
C TRP A 27 -2.52 -1.60 16.79
N VAL A 28 -3.77 -1.36 17.24
CA VAL A 28 -4.06 -0.48 18.39
C VAL A 28 -3.39 -1.00 19.67
N GLU A 29 -3.40 -2.32 19.92
CA GLU A 29 -2.70 -2.92 21.05
C GLU A 29 -1.19 -2.72 20.95
N ALA A 30 -0.60 -3.00 19.78
CA ALA A 30 0.84 -2.79 19.55
C ALA A 30 1.24 -1.33 19.77
N TYR A 31 0.45 -0.38 19.25
CA TYR A 31 0.70 1.04 19.43
C TYR A 31 0.61 1.43 20.91
N ARG A 32 -0.43 1.02 21.63
CA ARG A 32 -0.62 1.34 23.06
C ARG A 32 0.51 0.80 23.94
N LEU A 33 1.02 -0.39 23.62
CA LEU A 33 2.03 -1.08 24.42
C LEU A 33 3.47 -0.61 24.11
N PHE A 34 3.78 -0.31 22.85
CA PHE A 34 5.18 -0.20 22.40
C PHE A 34 5.55 1.15 21.77
N SER A 35 4.60 2.02 21.41
CA SER A 35 4.88 3.27 20.65
C SER A 35 5.77 4.29 21.38
N LYS A 36 5.97 4.14 22.68
CA LYS A 36 6.90 4.99 23.46
C LYS A 36 8.36 4.58 23.32
N GLU A 37 8.61 3.33 22.93
CA GLU A 37 9.95 2.74 22.89
C GLU A 37 10.42 2.47 21.45
N VAL A 38 9.49 2.11 20.56
CA VAL A 38 9.79 1.79 19.15
C VAL A 38 8.78 2.44 18.22
N VAL A 39 9.16 2.65 16.96
CA VAL A 39 8.23 3.15 15.93
C VAL A 39 7.20 2.06 15.64
N VAL A 40 5.92 2.30 15.91
CA VAL A 40 4.83 1.39 15.55
C VAL A 40 4.09 1.96 14.34
N THR A 41 4.20 1.30 13.19
CA THR A 41 3.55 1.73 11.94
C THR A 41 2.41 0.82 11.55
N MET A 42 1.32 1.42 11.05
CA MET A 42 0.34 0.73 10.19
C MET A 42 0.86 0.87 8.75
N PRO A 43 1.27 -0.21 8.09
CA PRO A 43 1.90 -0.12 6.77
C PRO A 43 0.91 0.02 5.62
N LEU A 44 -0.35 -0.33 5.83
CA LEU A 44 -1.39 -0.27 4.81
C LEU A 44 -1.97 1.14 4.76
N GLU A 45 -1.70 1.85 3.66
CA GLU A 45 -2.03 3.29 3.52
C GLU A 45 -3.50 3.62 3.84
N GLN A 46 -4.44 2.75 3.45
CA GLN A 46 -5.87 3.00 3.65
C GLN A 46 -6.27 3.11 5.14
N TYR A 47 -5.55 2.43 6.03
CA TYR A 47 -5.73 2.52 7.48
C TYR A 47 -4.77 3.55 8.08
N ALA A 48 -3.52 3.53 7.63
CA ALA A 48 -2.46 4.36 8.16
C ALA A 48 -2.78 5.85 8.03
N LEU A 49 -3.31 6.29 6.89
CA LEU A 49 -3.69 7.69 6.67
C LEU A 49 -4.85 8.13 7.57
N ALA A 50 -5.79 7.23 7.89
CA ALA A 50 -6.86 7.55 8.84
C ALA A 50 -6.33 7.59 10.28
N LEU A 51 -5.51 6.62 10.67
CA LEU A 51 -4.91 6.54 12.01
C LEU A 51 -3.92 7.67 12.27
N ALA A 52 -3.18 8.13 11.26
CA ALA A 52 -2.23 9.23 11.37
C ALA A 52 -2.89 10.58 11.68
N GLN A 53 -4.20 10.72 11.47
CA GLN A 53 -4.96 11.89 11.93
C GLN A 53 -5.25 11.85 13.43
N LEU A 54 -5.17 10.67 14.05
CA LEU A 54 -5.50 10.44 15.47
C LEU A 54 -4.24 10.29 16.33
N VAL A 55 -3.16 9.78 15.76
CA VAL A 55 -1.90 9.50 16.46
C VAL A 55 -0.68 9.86 15.60
N PRO A 56 0.48 10.18 16.20
CA PRO A 56 1.69 10.56 15.47
C PRO A 56 2.42 9.37 14.83
N ILE A 57 1.85 8.82 13.74
CA ILE A 57 2.53 7.83 12.90
C ILE A 57 3.71 8.51 12.18
N GLN A 58 4.91 7.92 12.24
CA GLN A 58 6.14 8.50 11.67
C GLN A 58 6.47 8.01 10.26
N PHE A 59 5.98 6.84 9.88
CA PHE A 59 6.29 6.19 8.61
C PHE A 59 5.08 5.37 8.16
N ILE A 60 4.89 5.25 6.85
CA ILE A 60 3.93 4.34 6.23
C ILE A 60 4.67 3.67 5.08
N GLY A 61 4.67 2.34 5.05
CA GLY A 61 5.41 1.62 4.03
C GLY A 61 4.94 0.20 3.84
N THR A 62 4.45 -0.06 2.64
CA THR A 62 4.22 -1.42 2.13
C THR A 62 4.58 -1.49 0.66
N SER A 63 4.73 -2.71 0.15
CA SER A 63 4.88 -2.91 -1.29
C SER A 63 3.64 -2.41 -2.03
N ASP A 64 3.77 -2.07 -3.31
CA ASP A 64 2.64 -1.70 -4.16
C ASP A 64 1.94 -0.39 -3.75
N THR A 65 2.64 0.45 -2.98
CA THR A 65 2.22 1.83 -2.71
C THR A 65 2.37 2.67 -3.98
N GLU A 66 3.31 2.29 -4.85
CA GLU A 66 3.59 2.88 -6.16
C GLU A 66 2.37 2.89 -7.10
N TYR A 67 1.35 2.04 -6.85
CA TYR A 67 0.08 2.11 -7.57
C TYR A 67 -0.57 3.50 -7.51
N TYR A 68 -0.42 4.19 -6.38
CA TYR A 68 -0.99 5.51 -6.16
C TYR A 68 -0.04 6.64 -6.59
N GLY A 69 1.07 6.32 -7.27
CA GLY A 69 2.11 7.28 -7.63
C GLY A 69 2.61 8.07 -6.42
N GLY A 70 2.67 9.40 -6.53
CA GLY A 70 3.09 10.29 -5.44
C GLY A 70 2.00 10.66 -4.43
N MET A 71 0.79 10.07 -4.50
CA MET A 71 -0.34 10.55 -3.71
C MET A 71 -0.23 10.24 -2.22
N ILE A 72 0.27 9.06 -1.84
CA ILE A 72 0.40 8.67 -0.43
C ILE A 72 1.34 9.62 0.35
N PRO A 73 2.58 9.90 -0.10
CA PRO A 73 3.43 10.86 0.59
C PRO A 73 2.84 12.28 0.60
N ARG A 74 2.13 12.70 -0.46
CA ARG A 74 1.42 13.99 -0.48
C ARG A 74 0.35 14.08 0.62
N ILE A 75 -0.49 13.05 0.75
CA ILE A 75 -1.54 13.01 1.79
C ILE A 75 -0.89 12.97 3.18
N PHE A 76 0.15 12.16 3.35
CA PHE A 76 0.84 12.03 4.63
C PHE A 76 1.49 13.35 5.07
N ASN A 77 2.11 14.10 4.16
CA ASN A 77 2.64 15.43 4.47
C ASN A 77 1.56 16.40 4.94
N LEU A 78 0.39 16.42 4.29
CA LEU A 78 -0.74 17.24 4.72
C LEU A 78 -1.20 16.89 6.14
N ILE A 79 -1.18 15.60 6.51
CA ILE A 79 -1.50 15.15 7.88
C ILE A 79 -0.46 15.67 8.87
N LEU A 80 0.84 15.60 8.54
CA LEU A 80 1.92 16.14 9.38
C LEU A 80 1.80 17.66 9.57
N GLU A 81 1.34 18.36 8.55
CA GLU A 81 1.04 19.80 8.55
C GLU A 81 -0.31 20.14 9.22
N LYS A 82 -1.05 19.13 9.71
CA LYS A 82 -2.40 19.24 10.30
C LYS A 82 -3.46 19.81 9.35
N ASN A 83 -3.23 19.72 8.04
CA ASN A 83 -4.21 20.04 7.01
C ASN A 83 -5.13 18.84 6.74
N TYR A 84 -5.93 18.49 7.74
CA TYR A 84 -6.73 17.25 7.74
C TYR A 84 -7.84 17.25 6.70
N ASP A 85 -8.43 18.41 6.38
CA ASP A 85 -9.51 18.51 5.41
C ASP A 85 -9.03 18.18 3.99
N GLU A 86 -7.91 18.77 3.57
CA GLU A 86 -7.32 18.48 2.26
C GLU A 86 -6.75 17.07 2.20
N ALA A 87 -6.12 16.59 3.29
CA ALA A 87 -5.67 15.21 3.39
C ALA A 87 -6.84 14.23 3.20
N THR A 88 -7.98 14.50 3.85
CA THR A 88 -9.18 13.67 3.78
C THR A 88 -9.82 13.73 2.39
N ARG A 89 -9.87 14.92 1.76
CA ARG A 89 -10.35 15.07 0.38
C ARG A 89 -9.52 14.21 -0.59
N LEU A 90 -8.19 14.28 -0.51
CA LEU A 90 -7.29 13.48 -1.34
C LEU A 90 -7.36 11.99 -1.00
N TYR A 91 -7.55 11.64 0.27
CA TYR A 91 -7.79 10.26 0.68
C TYR A 91 -9.02 9.69 -0.06
N TRP A 92 -10.15 10.40 -0.08
CA TRP A 92 -11.37 9.95 -0.78
C TRP A 92 -11.23 9.96 -2.30
N GLN A 93 -10.39 10.84 -2.85
CA GLN A 93 -10.08 10.84 -4.28
C GLN A 93 -9.50 9.49 -4.75
N LEU A 94 -8.76 8.77 -3.89
CA LEU A 94 -8.17 7.47 -4.21
C LEU A 94 -9.14 6.27 -4.11
N THR A 95 -10.39 6.49 -3.68
CA THR A 95 -11.36 5.41 -3.47
C THR A 95 -11.61 4.53 -4.72
N PRO A 96 -11.72 5.05 -5.95
CA PRO A 96 -11.88 4.21 -7.13
C PRO A 96 -10.74 3.21 -7.29
N ALA A 97 -9.48 3.66 -7.17
CA ALA A 97 -8.29 2.81 -7.24
C ALA A 97 -8.27 1.75 -6.13
N ARG A 98 -8.55 2.12 -4.87
CA ARG A 98 -8.63 1.17 -3.75
C ARG A 98 -9.68 0.08 -3.99
N LYS A 99 -10.87 0.44 -4.49
CA LYS A 99 -11.94 -0.53 -4.78
C LYS A 99 -11.55 -1.50 -5.89
N ALA A 100 -10.96 -1.01 -6.98
CA ALA A 100 -10.50 -1.87 -8.07
C ALA A 100 -9.40 -2.84 -7.63
N ARG A 101 -8.42 -2.33 -6.85
CA ARG A 101 -7.35 -3.14 -6.25
C ARG A 101 -7.91 -4.22 -5.33
N ALA A 102 -8.86 -3.87 -4.45
CA ALA A 102 -9.50 -4.83 -3.57
C ALA A 102 -10.25 -5.93 -4.35
N ALA A 103 -11.00 -5.56 -5.39
CA ALA A 103 -11.71 -6.52 -6.25
C ALA A 103 -10.73 -7.45 -6.99
N ALA A 104 -9.61 -6.91 -7.49
CA ALA A 104 -8.63 -7.68 -8.21
C ALA A 104 -7.83 -8.64 -7.31
N ASN A 105 -7.59 -8.27 -6.05
CA ASN A 105 -6.97 -9.13 -5.05
C ASN A 105 -7.96 -10.13 -4.41
N ALA A 106 -9.28 -9.85 -4.44
CA ALA A 106 -10.31 -10.77 -3.91
C ALA A 106 -10.30 -12.12 -4.64
N TYR A 107 -9.90 -12.15 -5.91
CA TYR A 107 -9.73 -13.40 -6.66
C TYR A 107 -8.61 -14.30 -6.12
N SER A 108 -7.71 -13.73 -5.29
CA SER A 108 -6.60 -14.43 -4.63
C SER A 108 -6.88 -14.76 -3.15
N SER A 109 -8.01 -14.32 -2.58
CA SER A 109 -8.26 -14.43 -1.12
C SER A 109 -8.43 -15.87 -0.62
N GLN A 110 -8.89 -16.78 -1.49
CA GLN A 110 -9.05 -18.21 -1.15
C GLN A 110 -7.71 -18.94 -0.99
N THR A 111 -6.61 -18.42 -1.53
CA THR A 111 -5.32 -19.12 -1.59
C THR A 111 -4.25 -18.50 -0.68
N GLN A 112 -4.56 -17.40 0.03
CA GLN A 112 -3.60 -16.64 0.86
C GLN A 112 -2.33 -16.18 0.12
N PHE A 113 -2.32 -16.23 -1.23
CA PHE A 113 -1.21 -15.77 -2.04
C PHE A 113 -1.43 -14.35 -2.53
N LEU A 114 -0.40 -13.51 -2.38
CA LEU A 114 -0.37 -12.18 -2.97
C LEU A 114 -0.05 -12.30 -4.46
N ASN A 115 -0.88 -11.69 -5.32
CA ASN A 115 -0.64 -11.67 -6.75
C ASN A 115 0.47 -10.66 -7.10
N ARG A 116 1.72 -11.12 -7.03
CA ARG A 116 2.89 -10.26 -7.33
C ARG A 116 2.95 -9.77 -8.77
N MET A 117 2.37 -10.50 -9.72
CA MET A 117 2.22 -10.01 -11.11
C MET A 117 1.27 -8.82 -11.18
N LEU A 118 0.19 -8.85 -10.40
CA LEU A 118 -0.77 -7.76 -10.32
C LEU A 118 -0.16 -6.49 -9.70
N TRP A 119 0.54 -6.61 -8.58
CA TRP A 119 1.23 -5.47 -7.95
C TRP A 119 2.29 -4.86 -8.88
N LYS A 120 3.01 -5.71 -9.62
CA LYS A 120 3.98 -5.23 -10.62
C LYS A 120 3.30 -4.46 -11.76
N PHE A 121 2.11 -4.89 -12.20
CA PHE A 121 1.32 -4.15 -13.18
C PHE A 121 0.84 -2.81 -12.62
N GLU A 122 0.35 -2.79 -11.38
CA GLU A 122 -0.08 -1.58 -10.66
C GLU A 122 1.05 -0.53 -10.57
N GLY A 123 2.28 -0.96 -10.22
CA GLY A 123 3.46 -0.11 -10.28
C GLY A 123 3.83 0.31 -11.71
N TRP A 124 3.73 -0.59 -12.69
CA TRP A 124 4.08 -0.30 -14.09
C TRP A 124 3.25 0.81 -14.71
N LEU A 125 1.97 0.92 -14.31
CA LEU A 125 1.10 2.03 -14.66
C LEU A 125 1.68 3.39 -14.24
N ASN A 126 2.49 3.45 -13.18
CA ASN A 126 3.11 4.68 -12.67
C ASN A 126 4.61 4.79 -13.02
N GLY A 127 5.07 4.11 -14.07
CA GLY A 127 6.44 4.26 -14.57
C GLY A 127 7.45 3.22 -14.07
N PHE A 128 7.06 2.31 -13.18
CA PHE A 128 7.94 1.22 -12.71
C PHE A 128 8.13 0.12 -13.75
N ASN A 129 9.21 -0.65 -13.69
CA ASN A 129 9.42 -1.66 -14.72
C ASN A 129 8.37 -2.80 -14.68
N GLY A 130 7.92 -3.21 -15.87
CA GLY A 130 7.12 -4.41 -16.08
C GLY A 130 8.00 -5.66 -16.21
N GLY A 131 7.47 -6.66 -16.89
CA GLY A 131 8.15 -7.90 -17.26
C GLY A 131 7.74 -9.08 -16.38
N PRO A 132 8.23 -10.29 -16.71
CA PRO A 132 7.87 -11.51 -16.00
C PRO A 132 8.25 -11.46 -14.52
N VAL A 133 7.51 -12.22 -13.70
CA VAL A 133 7.83 -12.52 -12.30
C VAL A 133 8.18 -14.01 -12.21
N ARG A 134 9.16 -14.35 -11.36
CA ARG A 134 9.60 -15.73 -11.15
C ARG A 134 8.42 -16.60 -10.65
N GLN A 135 8.29 -17.81 -11.20
CA GLN A 135 7.26 -18.76 -10.81
C GLN A 135 7.51 -19.31 -9.38
N PRO A 136 6.44 -19.65 -8.62
CA PRO A 136 5.03 -19.64 -9.03
C PRO A 136 4.40 -18.24 -8.94
N THR A 137 3.70 -17.82 -9.98
CA THR A 137 2.92 -16.58 -9.97
C THR A 137 1.62 -16.71 -10.75
N MET A 138 0.58 -16.02 -10.28
CA MET A 138 -0.71 -15.97 -10.95
C MET A 138 -0.62 -15.12 -12.23
N ARG A 139 -1.51 -15.39 -13.18
CA ARG A 139 -1.68 -14.56 -14.36
C ARG A 139 -2.57 -13.37 -14.03
N ILE A 140 -2.41 -12.29 -14.80
CA ILE A 140 -3.34 -11.17 -14.85
C ILE A 140 -3.99 -11.13 -16.23
N ASN A 141 -5.29 -10.89 -16.30
CA ASN A 141 -6.01 -10.83 -17.56
C ASN A 141 -6.29 -9.38 -17.99
N GLU A 142 -6.62 -9.20 -19.26
CA GLU A 142 -6.88 -7.89 -19.88
C GLU A 142 -7.99 -7.09 -19.17
N ASN A 143 -9.06 -7.75 -18.74
CA ASN A 143 -10.17 -7.10 -18.04
C ASN A 143 -9.72 -6.52 -16.69
N THR A 144 -8.95 -7.27 -15.92
CA THR A 144 -8.36 -6.80 -14.65
C THR A 144 -7.39 -5.65 -14.89
N MET A 145 -6.52 -5.75 -15.90
CA MET A 145 -5.57 -4.69 -16.26
C MET A 145 -6.30 -3.38 -16.62
N ASN A 146 -7.34 -3.46 -17.45
CA ASN A 146 -8.15 -2.31 -17.84
C ASN A 146 -8.94 -1.71 -16.67
N SER A 147 -9.48 -2.56 -15.78
CA SER A 147 -10.18 -2.09 -14.58
C SER A 147 -9.27 -1.28 -13.65
N LEU A 148 -8.06 -1.78 -13.38
CA LEU A 148 -7.07 -1.07 -12.56
C LEU A 148 -6.65 0.26 -13.20
N ARG A 149 -6.33 0.26 -14.49
CA ARG A 149 -5.97 1.45 -15.26
C ARG A 149 -7.07 2.52 -15.22
N GLN A 150 -8.32 2.15 -15.50
CA GLN A 150 -9.45 3.07 -15.47
C GLN A 150 -9.70 3.61 -14.05
N ALA A 151 -9.47 2.80 -13.03
CA ALA A 151 -9.64 3.21 -11.64
C ALA A 151 -8.58 4.24 -11.20
N LEU A 152 -7.34 4.15 -11.70
CA LEU A 152 -6.34 5.22 -11.51
C LEU A 152 -6.77 6.53 -12.14
N VAL A 153 -7.23 6.49 -13.40
CA VAL A 153 -7.74 7.69 -14.10
C VAL A 153 -8.89 8.32 -13.31
N LYS A 154 -9.85 7.51 -12.85
CA LYS A 154 -10.96 7.98 -12.00
C LYS A 154 -10.51 8.53 -10.64
N SER A 155 -9.31 8.14 -10.18
CA SER A 155 -8.67 8.67 -8.98
C SER A 155 -7.82 9.91 -9.26
N GLY A 156 -7.84 10.45 -10.48
CA GLY A 156 -7.07 11.61 -10.89
C GLY A 156 -5.57 11.35 -11.07
N ILE A 157 -5.18 10.08 -11.24
CA ILE A 157 -3.79 9.67 -11.51
C ILE A 157 -3.71 9.28 -12.98
N THR A 158 -2.73 9.85 -13.69
CA THR A 158 -2.48 9.54 -15.10
C THR A 158 -1.54 8.34 -15.22
N PRO A 159 -2.03 7.16 -15.63
CA PRO A 159 -1.16 6.01 -15.89
C PRO A 159 -0.36 6.20 -17.19
N THR A 160 0.65 5.37 -17.39
CA THR A 160 1.39 5.22 -18.67
C THR A 160 0.42 5.09 -19.84
N ASP A 161 0.72 5.69 -20.99
CA ASP A 161 -0.08 5.57 -22.22
C ASP A 161 0.15 4.25 -22.98
N ALA A 162 1.28 3.57 -22.71
CA ALA A 162 1.61 2.28 -23.27
C ALA A 162 0.49 1.23 -23.12
N PRO A 163 0.24 0.41 -24.17
CA PRO A 163 -0.77 -0.65 -24.15
C PRO A 163 -0.42 -1.74 -23.13
N ASN A 164 -1.44 -2.41 -22.57
CA ASN A 164 -1.25 -3.41 -21.51
C ASN A 164 -0.31 -4.56 -21.91
N GLY A 165 -0.20 -4.90 -23.20
CA GLY A 165 0.73 -5.92 -23.69
C GLY A 165 2.20 -5.61 -23.37
N ASP A 166 2.59 -4.34 -23.38
CA ASP A 166 3.97 -3.89 -23.15
C ASP A 166 4.42 -4.14 -21.70
N PHE A 167 3.46 -4.28 -20.78
CA PHE A 167 3.75 -4.72 -19.41
C PHE A 167 4.55 -6.02 -19.40
N PHE A 168 4.25 -6.99 -20.26
CA PHE A 168 4.91 -8.30 -20.22
C PHE A 168 6.34 -8.29 -20.77
N VAL A 169 6.66 -7.31 -21.62
CA VAL A 169 8.02 -7.11 -22.16
C VAL A 169 8.90 -6.39 -21.14
N GLY A 170 8.33 -5.43 -20.41
CA GLY A 170 9.06 -4.53 -19.54
C GLY A 170 9.72 -3.38 -20.31
N ARG A 171 10.12 -2.34 -19.57
CA ARG A 171 10.91 -1.21 -20.06
C ARG A 171 12.38 -1.60 -20.07
N HIS A 172 13.04 -1.40 -21.20
CA HIS A 172 14.48 -1.59 -21.37
C HIS A 172 15.07 -0.25 -21.81
N PRO A 173 15.98 0.36 -21.03
CA PRO A 173 16.72 1.52 -21.54
C PRO A 173 17.57 1.09 -22.75
N ALA A 174 17.62 1.95 -23.76
CA ALA A 174 18.51 1.79 -24.91
C ALA A 174 19.98 2.01 -24.49
#